data_AF-A0A849EW47-F1
#
_entry.id   AF-A0A849EW47-F1
#
_cell.length_a   1.000
_cell.length_b   1.000
_cell.length_c   1.000
_cell.angle_alpha   90.00
_cell.angle_beta   90.00
_cell.angle_gamma   90.00
#
_symmetry.space_group_name_H-M   'P 1'
#
loop_
_entity.id
_entity.type
_entity.pdbx_description
1 polymer ?
#
loop_
_entity_poly.entity_id
_entity_poly.type
_entity_poly.pdbx_seq_one_letter_code
_entity_poly.pdbx_strand_id
1 'polypeptide(L)'
;MTNKNEPCTYRFPTITCTLPDAGDAAHLDGSESLAQKVREAERLAFEEAFAQGRDASLKDEQEKVRPLHDVLTRTDLAVRAHRQQIPDQCQHDAVRLALALAKDLIDYELTHRSEPYDGILRAAIERVAGQEQIKIRGNPADRKTIDTILADLFPDAGRLDKFQISADPSIQAGGCLIETDFGVVDARIEGQLDAVRERLAVADNQTYGDPAGEIDEEEWLAHLTHRVESGAIIKSYGHVTQVVGLVVEANGPMVQLGTICDIYGNDGTRPVAAEVLGFRDKTVLMMPLAEIRSIGPGSRVVAREGKASVSVGANLFGRVIDGLGHPIDGQGPLGTRIDYPLYANPINPL
;
A
#
# COMPACT_ATOMS: atom_id res chain seq x y z
N MET A 1 -51.85 -20.06 12.84
CA MET A 1 -53.07 -19.49 12.21
C MET A 1 -53.39 -20.31 10.98
N THR A 2 -54.55 -20.99 11.04
CA THR A 2 -55.36 -21.58 9.95
C THR A 2 -54.66 -22.13 8.71
N ASN A 3 -54.64 -23.47 8.67
CA ASN A 3 -54.58 -24.30 7.47
C ASN A 3 -55.67 -23.91 6.47
N LYS A 4 -55.29 -23.57 5.24
CA LYS A 4 -56.18 -23.50 4.09
C LYS A 4 -55.55 -24.28 2.94
N ASN A 5 -55.78 -25.59 2.96
CA ASN A 5 -55.78 -26.42 1.76
C ASN A 5 -56.96 -25.97 0.89
N GLU A 6 -56.76 -24.94 0.07
CA GLU A 6 -57.66 -24.66 -1.05
C GLU A 6 -57.13 -25.44 -2.26
N PRO A 7 -57.89 -26.42 -2.81
CA PRO A 7 -57.48 -27.07 -4.05
C PRO A 7 -57.44 -26.02 -5.17
N CYS A 8 -56.33 -25.95 -5.90
CA CYS A 8 -56.21 -25.16 -7.13
C CYS A 8 -57.30 -25.58 -8.11
N THR A 9 -58.43 -24.88 -8.05
CA THR A 9 -59.52 -25.03 -9.02
C THR A 9 -59.16 -24.15 -10.20
N TYR A 10 -58.44 -24.73 -11.16
CA TYR A 10 -58.25 -24.11 -12.46
C TYR A 10 -59.62 -23.93 -13.12
N ARG A 11 -60.12 -22.70 -13.12
CA ARG A 11 -61.40 -22.34 -13.72
C ARG A 11 -61.12 -21.96 -15.16
N PHE A 12 -61.52 -22.83 -16.10
CA PHE A 12 -61.38 -22.54 -17.54
C PHE A 12 -62.04 -21.19 -17.87
N PRO A 13 -61.39 -20.33 -18.67
CA PRO A 13 -62.00 -19.07 -19.11
C PRO A 13 -63.26 -19.35 -19.93
N THR A 14 -64.34 -18.64 -19.64
CA THR A 14 -65.58 -18.73 -20.41
C THR A 14 -65.36 -18.06 -21.76
N ILE A 15 -65.33 -18.84 -22.84
CA ILE A 15 -65.20 -18.32 -24.20
C ILE A 15 -66.55 -17.75 -24.63
N THR A 16 -66.71 -16.43 -24.57
CA THR A 16 -67.81 -15.73 -25.26
C THR A 16 -67.47 -15.61 -26.74
N CYS A 17 -68.01 -16.51 -27.55
CA CYS A 17 -67.92 -16.44 -29.00
C CYS A 17 -69.00 -15.48 -29.54
N THR A 18 -68.59 -14.35 -30.11
CA THR A 18 -69.49 -13.49 -30.90
C THR A 18 -69.59 -14.07 -32.30
N LEU A 19 -70.77 -14.56 -32.67
CA LEU A 19 -71.05 -15.07 -34.02
C LEU A 19 -71.18 -13.88 -35.01
N PRO A 20 -70.53 -13.93 -36.18
CA PRO A 20 -70.76 -12.94 -37.23
C PRO A 20 -72.11 -13.18 -37.94
N ASP A 21 -72.76 -12.09 -38.34
CA ASP A 21 -74.08 -12.07 -38.97
C ASP A 21 -74.18 -12.98 -40.20
N ALA A 22 -75.28 -13.73 -40.25
CA ALA A 22 -75.57 -14.72 -41.28
C ALA A 22 -75.98 -14.04 -42.61
N GLY A 23 -75.10 -14.14 -43.61
CA GLY A 23 -75.38 -13.80 -45.00
C GLY A 23 -74.98 -14.95 -45.93
N ASP A 24 -76.00 -15.50 -46.60
CA ASP A 24 -76.01 -16.40 -47.77
C ASP A 24 -75.40 -17.82 -47.68
N ALA A 25 -76.31 -18.79 -47.74
CA ALA A 25 -76.03 -20.22 -47.76
C ALA A 25 -75.67 -20.71 -49.17
N ALA A 26 -74.48 -21.32 -49.30
CA ALA A 26 -74.14 -22.19 -50.42
C ALA A 26 -73.22 -23.34 -49.95
N HIS A 27 -73.67 -24.57 -50.26
CA HIS A 27 -72.94 -25.83 -50.35
C HIS A 27 -72.34 -26.48 -49.08
N LEU A 28 -72.80 -27.71 -48.83
CA LEU A 28 -72.34 -28.68 -47.84
C LEU A 28 -70.91 -29.16 -48.13
N ASP A 29 -69.93 -28.56 -47.45
CA ASP A 29 -68.61 -29.15 -47.14
C ASP A 29 -68.00 -28.54 -45.85
N GLY A 30 -68.81 -27.82 -45.06
CA GLY A 30 -68.35 -26.93 -43.99
C GLY A 30 -68.25 -27.55 -42.60
N SER A 31 -68.90 -28.69 -42.31
CA SER A 31 -68.95 -29.25 -40.95
C SER A 31 -67.64 -29.92 -40.51
N GLU A 32 -66.94 -30.61 -41.42
CA GLU A 32 -65.61 -31.16 -41.14
C GLU A 32 -64.55 -30.06 -41.05
N SER A 33 -64.62 -29.05 -41.92
CA SER A 33 -63.72 -27.88 -41.89
C SER A 33 -63.87 -27.07 -40.59
N LEU A 34 -65.11 -26.87 -40.12
CA LEU A 34 -65.37 -26.18 -38.85
C LEU A 34 -64.88 -26.99 -37.65
N ALA A 35 -65.13 -28.29 -37.62
CA ALA A 35 -64.64 -29.18 -36.56
C ALA A 35 -63.09 -29.25 -36.51
N GLN A 36 -62.43 -29.18 -37.66
CA GLN A 36 -60.97 -29.13 -37.74
C GLN A 36 -60.40 -27.81 -37.22
N LYS A 37 -61.02 -26.67 -37.58
CA LYS A 37 -60.64 -25.35 -37.05
C LYS A 37 -60.85 -25.23 -35.55
N VAL A 38 -61.93 -25.80 -35.01
CA VAL A 38 -62.18 -25.84 -33.56
C VAL A 38 -61.10 -26.66 -32.86
N ARG A 39 -60.75 -27.84 -33.38
CA ARG A 39 -59.65 -28.67 -32.83
C ARG A 39 -58.29 -27.98 -32.89
N GLU A 40 -58.00 -27.27 -33.98
CA GLU A 40 -56.76 -26.50 -34.11
C GLU A 40 -56.72 -25.32 -33.13
N ALA A 41 -57.84 -24.61 -32.95
CA ALA A 41 -57.95 -23.53 -31.98
C ALA A 41 -57.82 -24.04 -30.53
N GLU A 42 -58.43 -25.19 -30.20
CA GLU A 42 -58.28 -25.84 -28.89
C GLU A 42 -56.83 -26.27 -28.64
N ARG A 43 -56.15 -26.82 -29.64
CA ARG A 43 -54.74 -27.21 -29.55
C ARG A 43 -53.84 -26.00 -29.32
N LEU A 44 -54.02 -24.93 -30.11
CA LEU A 44 -53.25 -23.69 -29.97
C LEU A 44 -53.47 -23.05 -28.59
N ALA A 45 -54.72 -22.99 -28.13
CA ALA A 45 -55.05 -22.48 -26.80
C ALA A 45 -54.45 -23.34 -25.67
N PHE A 46 -54.43 -24.66 -25.83
CA PHE A 46 -53.79 -25.56 -24.87
C PHE A 46 -52.27 -25.38 -24.84
N GLU A 47 -51.62 -25.29 -26.00
CA GLU A 47 -50.17 -25.06 -26.11
C GLU A 47 -49.78 -23.71 -25.51
N GLU A 48 -50.55 -22.65 -25.77
CA GLU A 48 -50.31 -21.32 -25.22
C GLU A 48 -50.52 -21.29 -23.69
N ALA A 49 -51.61 -21.88 -23.18
CA ALA A 49 -51.87 -21.97 -21.75
C ALA A 49 -50.82 -22.83 -21.02
N PHE A 50 -50.36 -23.92 -21.64
CA PHE A 50 -49.30 -24.77 -21.10
C PHE A 50 -47.95 -24.04 -21.06
N ALA A 51 -47.63 -23.27 -22.10
CA ALA A 51 -46.44 -22.42 -22.11
C ALA A 51 -46.50 -21.34 -21.03
N GLN A 52 -47.62 -20.63 -20.91
CA GLN A 52 -47.82 -19.60 -19.89
C GLN A 52 -47.74 -20.18 -18.46
N GLY A 53 -48.36 -21.34 -18.21
CA GLY A 53 -48.33 -22.01 -16.91
C GLY A 53 -46.93 -22.46 -16.50
N ARG A 54 -46.14 -22.95 -17.46
CA ARG A 54 -44.73 -23.30 -17.27
C ARG A 54 -43.87 -22.08 -16.95
N ASP A 55 -44.00 -20.99 -17.71
CA ASP A 55 -43.23 -19.76 -17.50
C ASP A 55 -43.57 -19.05 -16.17
N ALA A 56 -44.86 -19.03 -15.80
CA ALA A 56 -45.31 -18.52 -14.51
C ALA A 56 -44.76 -19.35 -13.35
N SER A 57 -44.79 -20.68 -13.45
CA SER A 57 -44.24 -21.57 -12.41
C SER A 57 -42.74 -21.38 -12.22
N LEU A 58 -41.99 -21.23 -13.32
CA LEU A 58 -40.55 -20.97 -13.29
C LEU A 58 -40.22 -19.64 -12.62
N LYS A 59 -41.00 -18.57 -12.88
CA LYS A 59 -40.84 -17.27 -12.21
C LYS A 59 -41.16 -17.35 -10.72
N ASP A 60 -42.26 -17.99 -10.35
CA ASP A 60 -42.64 -18.18 -8.95
C ASP A 60 -41.60 -18.99 -8.16
N GLU A 61 -41.02 -20.02 -8.76
CA GLU A 61 -39.91 -20.78 -8.17
C GLU A 61 -38.64 -19.93 -8.02
N GLN A 62 -38.29 -19.15 -9.04
CA GLN A 62 -37.15 -18.22 -8.98
C GLN A 62 -37.34 -17.18 -7.87
N GLU A 63 -38.54 -16.61 -7.72
CA GLU A 63 -38.83 -15.67 -6.63
C GLU A 63 -38.77 -16.31 -5.25
N LYS A 64 -39.17 -17.57 -5.10
CA LYS A 64 -39.05 -18.32 -3.84
C LYS A 64 -37.60 -18.64 -3.47
N VAL A 65 -36.74 -18.90 -4.46
CA VAL A 65 -35.32 -19.24 -4.24
C VAL A 65 -34.44 -17.99 -4.09
N ARG A 66 -34.85 -16.83 -4.63
CA ARG A 66 -34.08 -15.58 -4.61
C ARG A 66 -33.63 -15.15 -3.21
N PRO A 67 -34.46 -15.18 -2.14
CA PRO A 67 -34.01 -14.79 -0.81
C PRO A 67 -32.88 -15.68 -0.27
N LEU A 68 -32.92 -16.99 -0.56
CA LEU A 68 -31.87 -17.92 -0.15
C LEU A 68 -30.58 -17.66 -0.91
N HIS A 69 -30.67 -17.42 -2.21
CA HIS A 69 -29.53 -17.03 -3.04
C HIS A 69 -28.90 -15.72 -2.55
N ASP A 70 -29.71 -14.70 -2.26
CA ASP A 70 -29.25 -13.41 -1.75
C ASP A 70 -28.52 -13.54 -0.41
N VAL A 71 -29.05 -14.36 0.51
CA VAL A 71 -28.40 -14.65 1.80
C VAL A 71 -27.07 -15.39 1.61
N LEU A 72 -27.03 -16.42 0.74
CA LEU A 72 -25.80 -17.15 0.44
C LEU A 72 -24.73 -16.24 -0.15
N THR A 73 -25.07 -15.43 -1.15
CA THR A 73 -24.13 -14.50 -1.79
C THR A 73 -23.62 -13.44 -0.82
N ARG A 74 -24.50 -12.89 0.03
CA ARG A 74 -24.08 -11.92 1.07
C ARG A 74 -23.17 -12.57 2.12
N THR A 75 -23.46 -13.82 2.50
CA THR A 75 -22.66 -14.55 3.49
C THR A 75 -21.31 -14.94 2.91
N ASP A 76 -21.25 -15.41 1.65
CA ASP A 76 -19.99 -15.69 0.94
C ASP A 76 -19.12 -14.42 0.84
N LEU A 77 -19.71 -13.28 0.45
CA LEU A 77 -19.00 -12.01 0.41
C LEU A 77 -18.49 -11.59 1.80
N ALA A 78 -19.31 -11.72 2.84
CA ALA A 78 -18.94 -11.35 4.21
C ALA A 78 -17.84 -12.27 4.78
N VAL A 79 -17.91 -13.58 4.52
CA VAL A 79 -16.88 -14.55 4.94
C VAL A 79 -15.58 -14.30 4.20
N ARG A 80 -15.63 -14.02 2.89
CA ARG A 80 -14.43 -13.66 2.11
C ARG A 80 -13.80 -12.36 2.61
N ALA A 81 -14.62 -11.32 2.83
CA ALA A 81 -14.14 -10.05 3.36
C ALA A 81 -13.50 -10.23 4.75
N HIS A 82 -14.14 -11.00 5.64
CA HIS A 82 -13.59 -11.26 6.96
C HIS A 82 -12.32 -12.10 6.92
N ARG A 83 -12.27 -13.13 6.07
CA ARG A 83 -11.08 -13.96 5.85
C ARG A 83 -9.92 -13.17 5.27
N GLN A 84 -10.17 -12.12 4.48
CA GLN A 84 -9.14 -11.21 4.00
C GLN A 84 -8.61 -10.27 5.09
N GLN A 85 -9.42 -9.89 6.08
CA GLN A 85 -9.01 -9.01 7.17
C GLN A 85 -8.12 -9.69 8.22
N ILE A 86 -8.31 -10.99 8.45
CA ILE A 86 -7.58 -11.73 9.49
C ILE A 86 -6.06 -11.73 9.25
N PRO A 87 -5.54 -12.06 8.03
CA PRO A 87 -4.10 -11.98 7.75
C PRO A 87 -3.52 -10.60 7.99
N ASP A 88 -4.17 -9.54 7.53
CA ASP A 88 -3.71 -8.16 7.69
C ASP A 88 -3.60 -7.78 9.17
N GLN A 89 -4.61 -8.14 9.97
CA GLN A 89 -4.60 -7.91 11.42
C GLN A 89 -3.52 -8.71 12.13
N CYS A 90 -3.41 -10.02 11.83
CA CYS A 90 -2.39 -10.88 12.42
C CYS A 90 -0.98 -10.41 12.06
N GLN A 91 -0.73 -9.98 10.82
CA GLN A 91 0.56 -9.44 10.40
C GLN A 91 0.90 -8.16 11.17
N HIS A 92 -0.03 -7.22 11.27
CA HIS A 92 0.16 -5.98 12.01
C HIS A 92 0.47 -6.25 13.49
N ASP A 93 -0.30 -7.14 14.14
CA ASP A 93 -0.12 -7.47 15.55
C ASP A 93 1.18 -8.24 15.80
N ALA A 94 1.59 -9.14 14.90
CA ALA A 94 2.85 -9.87 14.99
C ALA A 94 4.06 -8.92 14.89
N VAL A 95 4.06 -7.99 13.92
CA VAL A 95 5.12 -6.98 13.78
C VAL A 95 5.19 -6.09 15.02
N ARG A 96 4.03 -5.63 15.51
CA ARG A 96 3.97 -4.81 16.72
C ARG A 96 4.53 -5.53 17.94
N LEU A 97 4.17 -6.79 18.15
CA LEU A 97 4.67 -7.61 19.25
C LEU A 97 6.18 -7.84 19.14
N ALA A 98 6.66 -8.21 17.95
CA ALA A 98 8.09 -8.45 17.70
C ALA A 98 8.94 -7.20 17.98
N LEU A 99 8.48 -6.02 17.56
CA LEU A 99 9.19 -4.75 17.83
C LEU A 99 9.15 -4.36 19.31
N ALA A 100 8.04 -4.62 20.02
CA ALA A 100 7.96 -4.39 21.45
C ALA A 100 8.94 -5.28 22.22
N LEU A 101 9.00 -6.58 21.87
CA LEU A 101 9.97 -7.52 22.45
C LEU A 101 11.42 -7.13 22.13
N ALA A 102 11.70 -6.71 20.90
CA ALA A 102 13.02 -6.24 20.49
C ALA A 102 13.45 -5.02 21.31
N LYS A 103 12.53 -4.06 21.54
CA LYS A 103 12.79 -2.90 22.38
C LYS A 103 13.15 -3.32 23.82
N ASP A 104 12.29 -4.11 24.46
CA ASP A 104 12.51 -4.55 25.84
C ASP A 104 13.83 -5.33 26.01
N LEU A 105 14.18 -6.15 25.01
CA LEU A 105 15.45 -6.88 24.99
C LEU A 105 16.66 -5.94 24.82
N ILE A 106 16.58 -4.96 23.92
CA ILE A 106 17.63 -3.94 23.72
C ILE A 106 17.81 -3.14 25.02
N ASP A 107 16.72 -2.70 25.65
CA ASP A 107 16.75 -1.99 26.94
C ASP A 107 17.43 -2.84 28.03
N TYR A 108 17.09 -4.14 28.10
CA TYR A 108 17.69 -5.06 29.05
C TYR A 108 19.20 -5.22 28.81
N GLU A 109 19.62 -5.48 27.58
CA GLU A 109 21.03 -5.65 27.21
C GLU A 109 21.84 -4.37 27.48
N LEU A 110 21.32 -3.21 27.13
CA LEU A 110 22.01 -1.93 27.35
C LEU A 110 22.15 -1.57 28.84
N THR A 111 21.24 -2.04 29.69
CA THR A 111 21.26 -1.76 31.13
C THR A 111 22.07 -2.76 31.95
N HIS A 112 22.20 -4.01 31.50
CA HIS A 112 22.82 -5.10 32.25
C HIS A 112 24.23 -5.48 31.77
N ARG A 113 24.70 -4.90 30.66
CA ARG A 113 26.05 -5.18 30.13
C ARG A 113 27.14 -4.46 30.94
N SER A 114 28.25 -5.15 31.19
CA SER A 114 29.42 -4.61 31.89
C SER A 114 30.23 -3.61 31.05
N GLU A 115 30.12 -3.68 29.71
CA GLU A 115 30.83 -2.82 28.77
C GLU A 115 29.82 -1.98 27.96
N PRO A 116 30.04 -0.65 27.84
CA PRO A 116 29.15 0.22 27.08
C PRO A 116 29.12 -0.21 25.62
N TYR A 117 27.92 -0.32 25.06
CA TYR A 117 27.73 -0.58 23.64
C TYR A 117 27.98 0.70 22.86
N ASP A 118 29.03 0.72 22.02
CA ASP A 118 29.44 1.90 21.25
C ASP A 118 29.11 1.81 19.77
N GLY A 119 28.65 0.64 19.26
CA GLY A 119 28.47 0.39 17.83
C GLY A 119 27.57 1.41 17.13
N ILE A 120 26.39 1.70 17.69
CA ILE A 120 25.46 2.71 17.14
C ILE A 120 26.08 4.12 17.20
N LEU A 121 26.66 4.49 18.34
CA LEU A 121 27.27 5.81 18.54
C LEU A 121 28.44 6.03 17.58
N ARG A 122 29.32 5.04 17.45
CA ARG A 122 30.47 5.05 16.55
C ARG A 122 30.02 5.17 15.10
N ALA A 123 29.08 4.32 14.66
CA ALA A 123 28.53 4.38 13.31
C ALA A 123 27.85 5.74 13.02
N ALA A 124 27.18 6.35 14.00
CA ALA A 124 26.56 7.66 13.83
C ALA A 124 27.59 8.80 13.72
N ILE A 125 28.63 8.78 14.57
CA ILE A 125 29.68 9.80 14.60
C ILE A 125 30.58 9.71 13.36
N GLU A 126 30.87 8.50 12.86
CA GLU A 126 31.63 8.29 11.62
C GLU A 126 30.93 8.93 10.40
N ARG A 127 29.59 8.92 10.35
CA ARG A 127 28.82 9.52 9.24
C ARG A 127 28.96 11.04 9.15
N VAL A 128 29.31 11.71 10.24
CA VAL A 128 29.46 13.18 10.27
C VAL A 128 30.93 13.62 10.19
N ALA A 129 31.85 12.70 9.92
CA ALA A 129 33.25 13.01 9.71
C ALA A 129 33.41 14.06 8.58
N GLY A 130 34.22 15.08 8.84
CA GLY A 130 34.47 16.17 7.89
C GLY A 130 33.57 17.41 8.02
N GLN A 131 32.48 17.36 8.78
CA GLN A 131 31.56 18.50 8.93
C GLN A 131 32.11 19.61 9.85
N GLU A 132 31.76 20.89 9.64
CA GLU A 132 32.37 21.99 10.42
C GLU A 132 31.72 22.24 11.78
N GLN A 133 30.39 22.13 11.86
CA GLN A 133 29.61 22.33 13.07
C GLN A 133 28.85 21.05 13.38
N ILE A 134 29.17 20.43 14.51
CA ILE A 134 28.58 19.16 14.91
C ILE A 134 28.04 19.30 16.32
N LYS A 135 26.72 19.19 16.47
CA LYS A 135 26.06 19.18 17.77
C LYS A 135 25.51 17.81 18.05
N ILE A 136 26.00 17.18 19.12
CA ILE A 136 25.65 15.82 19.51
C ILE A 136 24.75 15.90 20.74
N ARG A 137 23.54 15.35 20.62
CA ARG A 137 22.62 15.11 21.74
C ARG A 137 22.59 13.62 22.03
N GLY A 138 22.91 13.24 23.26
CA GLY A 138 22.93 11.84 23.68
C GLY A 138 22.51 11.68 25.12
N ASN A 139 22.27 10.44 25.54
CA ASN A 139 21.91 10.14 26.92
C ASN A 139 23.03 10.57 27.89
N PRO A 140 22.72 11.11 29.08
CA PRO A 140 23.72 11.44 30.08
C PRO A 140 24.68 10.29 30.45
N ALA A 141 24.22 9.03 30.44
CA ALA A 141 25.02 7.85 30.77
C ALA A 141 26.12 7.58 29.74
N ASP A 142 25.90 7.94 28.47
CA ASP A 142 26.82 7.67 27.36
C ASP A 142 27.86 8.77 27.17
N ARG A 143 27.85 9.82 28.00
CA ARG A 143 28.74 10.97 27.83
C ARG A 143 30.21 10.55 27.72
N LYS A 144 30.66 9.67 28.61
CA LYS A 144 32.04 9.15 28.60
C LYS A 144 32.34 8.36 27.34
N THR A 145 31.39 7.52 26.90
CA THR A 145 31.50 6.71 25.68
C THR A 145 31.65 7.60 24.45
N ILE A 146 30.82 8.65 24.33
CA ILE A 146 30.89 9.63 23.24
C ILE A 146 32.25 10.35 23.24
N ASP A 147 32.72 10.80 24.40
CA ASP A 147 34.01 11.47 24.53
C ASP A 147 35.17 10.55 24.09
N THR A 148 35.14 9.26 24.47
CA THR A 148 36.13 8.26 24.01
C THR A 148 36.08 8.04 22.50
N ILE A 149 34.90 7.84 21.92
CA ILE A 149 34.73 7.64 20.47
C ILE A 149 35.27 8.84 19.68
N LEU A 150 34.99 10.06 20.14
CA LEU A 150 35.47 11.27 19.49
C LEU A 150 37.00 11.37 19.53
N ALA A 151 37.62 11.01 20.67
CA ALA A 151 39.07 10.97 20.79
C ALA A 151 39.70 9.91 19.86
N ASP A 152 39.05 8.75 19.71
CA ASP A 152 39.50 7.67 18.82
C ASP A 152 39.38 8.04 17.34
N LEU A 153 38.23 8.60 16.94
CA LEU A 153 37.93 8.90 15.53
C LEU A 153 38.57 10.20 15.03
N PHE A 154 38.81 11.16 15.93
CA PHE A 154 39.36 12.46 15.60
C PHE A 154 40.58 12.82 16.47
N PRO A 155 41.68 12.04 16.40
CA PRO A 155 42.86 12.25 17.25
C PRO A 155 43.59 13.58 16.95
N ASP A 156 43.58 14.03 15.69
CA ASP A 156 44.20 15.27 15.23
C ASP A 156 43.29 16.50 15.39
N ALA A 157 42.06 16.33 15.88
CA ALA A 157 41.13 17.43 16.07
C ALA A 157 41.50 18.23 17.32
N GLY A 158 42.58 19.01 17.23
CA GLY A 158 42.97 20.04 18.19
C GLY A 158 41.97 21.20 18.33
N ARG A 159 40.67 20.98 18.12
CA ARG A 159 39.58 21.95 18.27
C ARG A 159 38.36 21.27 18.88
N LEU A 160 38.29 21.31 20.21
CA LEU A 160 37.06 21.11 20.97
C LEU A 160 35.94 22.11 20.60
N ASP A 161 36.23 23.11 19.76
CA ASP A 161 35.26 24.11 19.29
C ASP A 161 34.28 23.57 18.24
N LYS A 162 34.64 22.46 17.55
CA LYS A 162 33.84 21.87 16.46
C LYS A 162 32.65 21.03 16.97
N PHE A 163 32.77 20.49 18.18
CA PHE A 163 31.79 19.56 18.76
C PHE A 163 31.06 20.20 19.93
N GLN A 164 29.76 20.42 19.78
CA GLN A 164 28.88 20.82 20.88
C GLN A 164 28.13 19.60 21.40
N ILE A 165 28.56 19.05 22.55
CA ILE A 165 27.94 17.86 23.12
C ILE A 165 27.02 18.26 24.28
N SER A 166 25.74 17.95 24.17
CA SER A 166 24.73 18.18 25.21
C SER A 166 24.06 16.89 25.63
N ALA A 167 23.78 16.77 26.93
CA ALA A 167 23.06 15.63 27.47
C ALA A 167 21.54 15.83 27.32
N ASP A 168 20.83 14.80 26.88
CA ASP A 168 19.38 14.80 26.66
C ASP A 168 18.78 13.51 27.27
N PRO A 169 18.15 13.59 28.46
CA PRO A 169 17.55 12.44 29.12
C PRO A 169 16.37 11.80 28.36
N SER A 170 15.80 12.48 27.36
CA SER A 170 14.73 11.93 26.52
C SER A 170 15.24 10.91 25.49
N ILE A 171 16.55 10.89 25.25
CA ILE A 171 17.20 9.93 24.36
C ILE A 171 17.60 8.70 25.18
N GLN A 172 17.20 7.52 24.72
CA GLN A 172 17.59 6.24 25.33
C GLN A 172 19.12 6.04 25.30
N ALA A 173 19.67 5.38 26.33
CA ALA A 173 21.08 5.00 26.35
C ALA A 173 21.47 4.18 25.11
N GLY A 174 22.67 4.36 24.58
CA GLY A 174 23.15 3.79 23.32
C GLY A 174 22.71 4.57 22.06
N GLY A 175 21.78 5.52 22.18
CA GLY A 175 21.30 6.36 21.08
C GLY A 175 21.88 7.78 21.09
N CYS A 176 21.94 8.41 19.91
CA CYS A 176 22.26 9.82 19.78
C CYS A 176 21.52 10.48 18.61
N LEU A 177 21.45 11.80 18.67
CA LEU A 177 20.95 12.66 17.60
C LEU A 177 22.04 13.69 17.29
N ILE A 178 22.46 13.74 16.03
CA ILE A 178 23.56 14.60 15.60
C ILE A 178 23.02 15.63 14.62
N GLU A 179 23.15 16.91 14.97
CA GLU A 179 22.81 18.04 14.13
C GLU A 179 24.09 18.57 13.47
N THR A 180 24.05 18.73 12.15
CA THR A 180 25.15 19.26 11.34
C THR A 180 24.65 20.31 10.36
N ASP A 181 25.57 20.99 9.68
CA ASP A 181 25.26 21.92 8.59
C ASP A 181 24.51 21.25 7.41
N PHE A 182 24.66 19.94 7.22
CA PHE A 182 24.01 19.14 6.17
C PHE A 182 22.94 18.19 6.71
N GLY A 183 22.36 18.57 7.85
CA GLY A 183 21.14 17.98 8.37
C GLY A 183 21.36 17.20 9.63
N VAL A 184 20.39 16.34 9.91
CA VAL A 184 20.29 15.57 11.14
C VAL A 184 20.57 14.11 10.85
N VAL A 185 21.45 13.51 11.64
CA VAL A 185 21.67 12.07 11.70
C VAL A 185 20.98 11.56 12.96
N ASP A 186 19.93 10.77 12.78
CA ASP A 186 19.13 10.20 13.85
C ASP A 186 19.51 8.73 14.05
N ALA A 187 20.24 8.50 15.14
CA ALA A 187 20.69 7.19 15.57
C ALA A 187 19.99 6.75 16.86
N ARG A 188 18.87 7.38 17.23
CA ARG A 188 18.05 6.96 18.38
C ARG A 188 17.48 5.56 18.13
N ILE A 189 17.46 4.72 19.16
CA ILE A 189 16.99 3.32 19.06
C ILE A 189 15.54 3.28 18.61
N GLU A 190 14.70 4.19 19.11
CA GLU A 190 13.30 4.31 18.70
C GLU A 190 13.17 4.62 17.21
N GLY A 191 14.02 5.52 16.69
CA GLY A 191 14.05 5.85 15.26
C GLY A 191 14.48 4.67 14.39
N GLN A 192 15.40 3.84 14.87
CA GLN A 192 15.83 2.61 14.21
C GLN A 192 14.70 1.56 14.18
N LEU A 193 14.00 1.36 15.31
CA LEU A 193 12.85 0.45 15.39
C LEU A 193 11.69 0.92 14.52
N ASP A 194 11.44 2.22 14.45
CA ASP A 194 10.46 2.81 13.53
C ASP A 194 10.85 2.57 12.06
N ALA A 195 12.15 2.64 11.72
CA ALA A 195 12.65 2.31 10.38
C ALA A 195 12.37 0.85 10.02
N VAL A 196 12.66 -0.09 10.94
CA VAL A 196 12.37 -1.51 10.75
C VAL A 196 10.86 -1.74 10.63
N ARG A 197 10.05 -1.06 11.46
CA ARG A 197 8.58 -1.12 11.36
C ARG A 197 8.10 -0.69 9.99
N GLU A 198 8.52 0.47 9.50
CA GLU A 198 8.11 0.98 8.18
C GLU A 198 8.46 -0.03 7.09
N ARG A 199 9.67 -0.61 7.14
CA ARG A 199 10.09 -1.64 6.18
C ARG A 199 9.27 -2.90 6.25
N LEU A 200 8.83 -3.34 7.43
CA LEU A 200 7.98 -4.53 7.59
C LEU A 200 6.49 -4.24 7.32
N ALA A 201 6.07 -2.99 7.52
CA ALA A 201 4.68 -2.53 7.35
C ALA A 201 4.31 -2.25 5.90
N VAL A 202 5.28 -2.13 4.98
CA VAL A 202 5.00 -2.18 3.55
C VAL A 202 4.40 -3.56 3.26
N ALA A 203 3.06 -3.63 3.31
CA ALA A 203 2.28 -4.68 2.72
C ALA A 203 2.56 -4.59 1.22
N ASP A 204 3.53 -5.37 0.76
CA ASP A 204 3.72 -5.50 -0.65
C ASP A 204 2.47 -6.21 -1.18
N ASN A 205 1.63 -5.43 -1.85
CA ASN A 205 0.80 -5.94 -2.93
C ASN A 205 1.66 -6.63 -4.02
N GLN A 206 3.00 -6.61 -3.88
CA GLN A 206 3.99 -7.19 -4.77
C GLN A 206 4.35 -8.67 -4.44
N THR A 207 3.91 -9.26 -3.32
CA THR A 207 4.28 -10.68 -2.99
C THR A 207 3.10 -11.63 -2.82
N TYR A 208 1.87 -11.24 -3.13
CA TYR A 208 0.79 -12.23 -3.25
C TYR A 208 0.73 -12.77 -4.68
N GLY A 209 1.47 -13.87 -4.88
CA GLY A 209 1.05 -14.90 -5.84
C GLY A 209 -0.40 -15.31 -5.58
N ASP A 210 -1.04 -15.78 -6.64
CA ASP A 210 -2.36 -16.40 -6.67
C ASP A 210 -2.88 -16.86 -5.28
N PRO A 211 -4.06 -16.43 -4.79
CA PRO A 211 -4.63 -16.89 -3.51
C PRO A 211 -4.85 -18.43 -3.42
N ALA A 212 -4.45 -19.18 -4.45
CA ALA A 212 -4.44 -20.63 -4.54
C ALA A 212 -3.05 -21.30 -4.46
N GLY A 213 -1.94 -20.56 -4.37
CA GLY A 213 -0.58 -21.13 -4.31
C GLY A 213 -0.12 -21.45 -2.88
N GLU A 214 0.43 -22.65 -2.67
CA GLU A 214 1.18 -22.99 -1.45
C GLU A 214 2.36 -22.03 -1.29
N ILE A 215 2.45 -21.39 -0.13
CA ILE A 215 3.53 -20.46 0.21
C ILE A 215 4.72 -21.30 0.69
N ASP A 216 5.89 -21.12 0.08
CA ASP A 216 7.14 -21.61 0.65
C ASP A 216 7.56 -20.70 1.81
N GLU A 217 7.45 -21.22 3.03
CA GLU A 217 7.76 -20.50 4.26
C GLU A 217 9.23 -20.05 4.32
N GLU A 218 10.15 -20.80 3.69
CA GLU A 218 11.59 -20.53 3.73
C GLU A 218 11.95 -19.34 2.82
N GLU A 219 11.38 -19.29 1.62
CA GLU A 219 11.55 -18.16 0.69
C GLU A 219 10.95 -16.86 1.28
N TRP A 220 9.80 -16.98 1.94
CA TRP A 220 9.14 -15.86 2.61
C TRP A 220 9.97 -15.28 3.76
N LEU A 221 10.53 -16.14 4.62
CA LEU A 221 11.40 -15.73 5.71
C LEU A 221 12.70 -15.09 5.20
N ALA A 222 13.29 -15.64 4.14
CA ALA A 222 14.48 -15.08 3.51
C ALA A 222 14.20 -13.67 2.96
N HIS A 223 13.05 -13.46 2.32
CA HIS A 223 12.61 -12.16 1.83
C HIS A 223 12.44 -11.13 2.95
N LEU A 224 11.76 -11.48 4.05
CA LEU A 224 11.59 -10.59 5.20
C LEU A 224 12.92 -10.26 5.88
N THR A 225 13.79 -11.25 6.05
CA THR A 225 15.13 -11.06 6.62
C THR A 225 15.93 -10.09 5.77
N HIS A 226 15.94 -10.28 4.45
CA HIS A 226 16.61 -9.38 3.53
C HIS A 226 16.11 -7.94 3.67
N ARG A 227 14.79 -7.71 3.82
CA ARG A 227 14.21 -6.36 4.00
C ARG A 227 14.68 -5.66 5.27
N VAL A 228 14.86 -6.42 6.36
CA VAL A 228 15.37 -5.86 7.61
C VAL A 228 16.85 -5.48 7.46
N GLU A 229 17.64 -6.33 6.79
CA GLU A 229 19.10 -6.16 6.64
C GLU A 229 19.51 -5.12 5.60
N SER A 230 18.73 -4.93 4.53
CA SER A 230 19.14 -4.17 3.34
C SER A 230 18.95 -2.65 3.43
N GLY A 231 18.40 -2.11 4.52
CA GLY A 231 18.15 -0.68 4.65
C GLY A 231 18.90 0.00 5.80
N ALA A 232 19.11 1.32 5.68
CA ALA A 232 19.82 2.10 6.68
C ALA A 232 18.96 2.31 7.94
N ILE A 233 19.35 1.72 9.06
CA ILE A 233 18.65 1.91 10.35
C ILE A 233 18.92 3.30 10.94
N ILE A 234 20.12 3.86 10.74
CA ILE A 234 20.45 5.24 11.07
C ILE A 234 19.91 6.14 9.97
N LYS A 235 18.89 6.93 10.28
CA LYS A 235 18.24 7.82 9.31
C LYS A 235 19.01 9.15 9.22
N SER A 236 19.07 9.70 8.02
CA SER A 236 19.60 11.05 7.80
C SER A 236 18.54 11.89 7.09
N TYR A 237 18.24 13.07 7.61
CA TYR A 237 17.24 13.97 7.06
C TYR A 237 17.66 15.43 7.17
N GLY A 238 17.17 16.25 6.27
CA GLY A 238 17.30 17.70 6.33
C GLY A 238 15.94 18.37 6.48
N HIS A 239 15.95 19.69 6.44
CA HIS A 239 14.74 20.51 6.37
C HIS A 239 14.88 21.55 5.27
N VAL A 240 13.76 21.81 4.59
CA VAL A 240 13.67 22.90 3.62
C VAL A 240 13.95 24.21 4.34
N THR A 241 14.92 24.97 3.84
CA THR A 241 15.26 26.30 4.34
C THR A 241 14.48 27.36 3.56
N GLN A 242 14.35 27.18 2.24
CA GLN A 242 13.61 28.08 1.36
C GLN A 242 13.18 27.41 0.06
N VAL A 243 12.22 28.05 -0.61
CA VAL A 243 11.75 27.67 -1.95
C VAL A 243 11.83 28.90 -2.83
N VAL A 244 12.58 28.80 -3.93
CA VAL A 244 12.78 29.89 -4.90
C VAL A 244 12.34 29.39 -6.28
N GLY A 245 11.15 29.81 -6.72
CA GLY A 245 10.56 29.32 -7.97
C GLY A 245 10.33 27.81 -7.91
N LEU A 246 11.05 27.06 -8.74
CA LEU A 246 11.01 25.58 -8.79
C LEU A 246 12.22 24.93 -8.09
N VAL A 247 13.08 25.71 -7.44
CA VAL A 247 14.24 25.20 -6.72
C VAL A 247 13.95 25.20 -5.22
N VAL A 248 14.14 24.06 -4.59
CA VAL A 248 14.04 23.90 -3.14
C VAL A 248 15.44 23.84 -2.56
N GLU A 249 15.70 24.65 -1.54
CA GLU A 249 16.95 24.60 -0.78
C GLU A 249 16.69 23.95 0.58
N ALA A 250 17.59 23.06 1.00
CA ALA A 250 17.48 22.39 2.30
C ALA A 250 18.85 22.29 2.98
N ASN A 251 18.87 22.28 4.31
CA ASN A 251 20.09 22.07 5.11
C ASN A 251 20.41 20.57 5.24
N GLY A 252 20.43 19.82 4.14
CA GLY A 252 20.57 18.36 4.11
C GLY A 252 19.41 17.66 3.39
N PRO A 253 19.34 16.32 3.41
CA PRO A 253 20.29 15.40 4.05
C PRO A 253 21.65 15.32 3.34
N MET A 254 22.63 14.61 3.93
CA MET A 254 23.91 14.30 3.27
C MET A 254 23.70 13.33 2.10
N VAL A 255 23.70 13.86 0.88
CA VAL A 255 23.38 13.15 -0.36
C VAL A 255 24.34 13.51 -1.49
N GLN A 256 24.27 12.77 -2.60
CA GLN A 256 25.05 13.02 -3.81
C GLN A 256 24.19 13.65 -4.91
N LEU A 257 24.82 14.25 -5.92
CA LEU A 257 24.14 14.72 -7.12
C LEU A 257 23.28 13.60 -7.74
N GLY A 258 22.09 13.94 -8.23
CA GLY A 258 21.14 13.00 -8.82
C GLY A 258 20.42 12.09 -7.82
N THR A 259 20.69 12.23 -6.51
CA THR A 259 19.92 11.51 -5.48
C THR A 259 18.48 11.99 -5.49
N ILE A 260 17.53 11.06 -5.46
CA ILE A 260 16.11 11.39 -5.26
C ILE A 260 15.83 11.48 -3.76
N CYS A 261 15.26 12.60 -3.35
CA CYS A 261 14.80 12.85 -2.00
C CYS A 261 13.27 12.96 -1.98
N ASP A 262 12.68 12.55 -0.88
CA ASP A 262 11.26 12.74 -0.59
C ASP A 262 11.10 13.93 0.38
N ILE A 263 10.34 14.92 -0.05
CA ILE A 263 10.02 16.13 0.72
C ILE A 263 8.62 15.99 1.32
N TYR A 264 8.56 15.95 2.64
CA TYR A 264 7.31 15.81 3.39
C TYR A 264 6.73 17.20 3.66
N GLY A 265 5.60 17.48 2.99
CA GLY A 265 4.83 18.70 3.19
C GLY A 265 4.11 18.74 4.55
N ASN A 266 3.62 19.92 4.92
CA ASN A 266 2.98 20.14 6.24
C ASN A 266 1.49 19.75 6.28
N ASP A 267 0.91 19.40 5.14
CA ASP A 267 -0.52 19.13 4.95
C ASP A 267 -0.88 17.64 5.03
N GLY A 268 0.10 16.77 5.31
CA GLY A 268 -0.10 15.32 5.37
C GLY A 268 -0.36 14.67 4.01
N THR A 269 -0.13 15.39 2.91
CA THR A 269 -0.19 14.83 1.55
C THR A 269 1.01 13.89 1.30
N ARG A 270 0.96 13.15 0.18
CA ARG A 270 2.07 12.28 -0.22
C ARG A 270 3.36 13.12 -0.34
N PRO A 271 4.52 12.56 0.05
CA PRO A 271 5.78 13.28 -0.10
C PRO A 271 6.04 13.61 -1.57
N VAL A 272 6.63 14.77 -1.81
CA VAL A 272 7.02 15.22 -3.14
C VAL A 272 8.44 14.75 -3.42
N ALA A 273 8.61 13.91 -4.44
CA ALA A 273 9.93 13.50 -4.90
C ALA A 273 10.68 14.70 -5.50
N ALA A 274 11.97 14.83 -5.20
CA ALA A 274 12.82 15.89 -5.71
C ALA A 274 14.23 15.37 -6.01
N GLU A 275 14.81 15.78 -7.13
CA GLU A 275 16.16 15.40 -7.54
C GLU A 275 17.19 16.43 -7.07
N VAL A 276 18.29 15.96 -6.50
CA VAL A 276 19.42 16.81 -6.08
C VAL A 276 20.17 17.32 -7.31
N LEU A 277 20.08 18.63 -7.55
CA LEU A 277 20.74 19.31 -8.67
C LEU A 277 22.16 19.78 -8.33
N GLY A 278 22.41 20.11 -7.07
CA GLY A 278 23.63 20.84 -6.69
C GLY A 278 23.73 21.12 -5.21
N PHE A 279 24.85 21.75 -4.85
CA PHE A 279 25.11 22.24 -3.51
C PHE A 279 25.58 23.69 -3.61
N ARG A 280 25.05 24.56 -2.74
CA ARG A 280 25.50 25.95 -2.62
C ARG A 280 25.66 26.29 -1.15
N ASP A 281 26.82 26.82 -0.80
CA ASP A 281 27.22 27.08 0.58
C ASP A 281 27.08 25.82 1.45
N LYS A 282 26.10 25.82 2.36
CA LYS A 282 25.77 24.72 3.28
C LYS A 282 24.37 24.15 3.01
N THR A 283 23.90 24.25 1.77
CA THR A 283 22.56 23.83 1.36
C THR A 283 22.57 22.90 0.16
N VAL A 284 21.63 21.97 0.15
CA VAL A 284 21.31 21.06 -0.95
C VAL A 284 20.26 21.73 -1.81
N LEU A 285 20.52 21.85 -3.10
CA LEU A 285 19.60 22.39 -4.10
C LEU A 285 18.90 21.23 -4.80
N MET A 286 17.56 21.25 -4.82
CA MET A 286 16.74 20.19 -5.37
C MET A 286 15.66 20.73 -6.30
N MET A 287 15.30 19.93 -7.31
CA MET A 287 14.17 20.17 -8.19
C MET A 287 13.03 19.19 -7.88
N PRO A 288 11.88 19.67 -7.40
CA PRO A 288 10.70 18.84 -7.23
C PRO A 288 10.20 18.27 -8.57
N LEU A 289 9.78 17.01 -8.53
CA LEU A 289 9.27 16.25 -9.67
C LEU A 289 7.73 16.22 -9.71
N ALA A 290 7.08 16.91 -8.78
CA ALA A 290 5.63 17.10 -8.70
C ALA A 290 5.28 18.50 -8.18
N GLU A 291 3.99 18.77 -7.96
CA GLU A 291 3.52 20.07 -7.47
C GLU A 291 4.10 20.42 -6.09
N ILE A 292 4.62 21.64 -5.97
CA ILE A 292 5.35 22.11 -4.78
C ILE A 292 4.46 22.80 -3.74
N ARG A 293 3.13 22.82 -3.93
CA ARG A 293 2.21 23.60 -3.10
C ARG A 293 2.23 23.21 -1.62
N SER A 294 2.59 21.97 -1.32
CA SER A 294 2.70 21.44 0.05
C SER A 294 4.07 21.69 0.70
N ILE A 295 5.05 22.18 -0.05
CA ILE A 295 6.43 22.37 0.40
C ILE A 295 6.63 23.79 0.97
N GLY A 296 7.25 23.89 2.14
CA GLY A 296 7.64 25.17 2.72
C GLY A 296 8.82 25.05 3.69
N PRO A 297 9.30 26.17 4.25
CA PRO A 297 10.35 26.13 5.27
C PRO A 297 9.99 25.20 6.43
N GLY A 298 10.94 24.36 6.83
CA GLY A 298 10.76 23.33 7.85
C GLY A 298 10.22 22.00 7.33
N SER A 299 9.77 21.89 6.07
CA SER A 299 9.39 20.60 5.47
C SER A 299 10.56 19.62 5.55
N ARG A 300 10.31 18.41 6.03
CA ARG A 300 11.35 17.40 6.24
C ARG A 300 11.77 16.80 4.89
N VAL A 301 13.07 16.65 4.67
CA VAL A 301 13.65 16.08 3.45
C VAL A 301 14.41 14.81 3.82
N VAL A 302 14.10 13.69 3.16
CA VAL A 302 14.74 12.39 3.41
C VAL A 302 15.23 11.82 2.09
N ALA A 303 16.45 11.29 2.04
CA ALA A 303 16.95 10.60 0.86
C ALA A 303 16.17 9.29 0.66
N ARG A 304 15.73 9.01 -0.56
CA ARG A 304 15.11 7.72 -0.88
C ARG A 304 16.19 6.63 -0.85
N GLU A 305 15.89 5.50 -0.20
CA GLU A 305 16.78 4.34 -0.22
C GLU A 305 16.77 3.68 -1.61
N GLY A 306 17.94 3.27 -2.10
CA GLY A 306 18.07 2.59 -3.39
C GLY A 306 18.51 3.49 -4.56
N LYS A 307 18.82 2.86 -5.70
CA LYS A 307 19.13 3.57 -6.94
C LYS A 307 17.84 4.05 -7.58
N ALA A 308 17.87 5.19 -8.26
CA ALA A 308 16.72 5.70 -9.00
C ALA A 308 16.19 4.61 -9.95
N SER A 309 14.98 4.12 -9.70
CA SER A 309 14.36 3.00 -10.39
C SER A 309 12.92 3.31 -10.76
N VAL A 310 12.40 2.57 -11.74
CA VAL A 310 10.99 2.60 -12.13
C VAL A 310 10.45 1.18 -12.10
N SER A 311 9.24 1.01 -11.59
CA SER A 311 8.62 -0.30 -11.55
C SER A 311 8.15 -0.73 -12.95
N VAL A 312 8.55 -1.94 -13.34
CA VAL A 312 8.30 -2.55 -14.64
C VAL A 312 7.60 -3.90 -14.49
N GLY A 313 6.90 -4.33 -15.54
CA GLY A 313 6.25 -5.63 -15.60
C GLY A 313 5.07 -5.67 -16.56
N ALA A 314 4.50 -6.85 -16.76
CA ALA A 314 3.37 -7.05 -17.67
C ALA A 314 2.14 -6.22 -17.28
N ASN A 315 2.00 -5.86 -16.00
CA ASN A 315 0.88 -5.05 -15.51
C ASN A 315 0.90 -3.59 -16.00
N LEU A 316 1.97 -3.16 -16.67
CA LEU A 316 2.02 -1.87 -17.37
C LEU A 316 1.27 -1.88 -18.72
N PHE A 317 1.03 -3.05 -19.32
CA PHE A 317 0.41 -3.11 -20.64
C PHE A 317 -1.01 -2.52 -20.61
N GLY A 318 -1.24 -1.51 -21.45
CA GLY A 318 -2.53 -0.82 -21.58
C GLY A 318 -2.82 0.22 -20.50
N ARG A 319 -1.88 0.47 -19.59
CA ARG A 319 -1.98 1.50 -18.54
C ARG A 319 -1.40 2.83 -19.02
N VAL A 320 -1.87 3.93 -18.45
CA VAL A 320 -1.29 5.27 -18.66
C VAL A 320 -0.60 5.70 -17.37
N ILE A 321 0.70 6.01 -17.47
CA ILE A 321 1.56 6.36 -16.33
C ILE A 321 2.18 7.77 -16.51
N ASP A 322 2.57 8.39 -15.39
CA ASP A 322 3.36 9.62 -15.39
C ASP A 322 4.88 9.35 -15.54
N GLY A 323 5.70 10.41 -15.54
CA GLY A 323 7.16 10.32 -15.65
C GLY A 323 7.86 9.69 -14.45
N LEU A 324 7.14 9.42 -13.35
CA LEU A 324 7.62 8.74 -12.15
C LEU A 324 7.12 7.29 -12.06
N GLY A 325 6.36 6.82 -13.06
CA GLY A 325 5.81 5.46 -13.09
C GLY A 325 4.48 5.29 -12.35
N HIS A 326 3.83 6.36 -11.89
CA HIS A 326 2.53 6.26 -11.24
C HIS A 326 1.39 6.21 -12.26
N PRO A 327 0.36 5.39 -12.05
CA PRO A 327 -0.80 5.34 -12.93
C PRO A 327 -1.64 6.62 -12.84
N ILE A 328 -1.95 7.21 -13.98
CA ILE A 328 -2.81 8.41 -14.14
C ILE A 328 -4.10 8.11 -14.90
N ASP A 329 -4.37 6.83 -15.18
CA ASP A 329 -5.58 6.34 -15.85
C ASP A 329 -6.77 6.08 -14.90
N GLY A 330 -6.59 6.25 -13.59
CA GLY A 330 -7.64 6.01 -12.59
C GLY A 330 -7.97 4.53 -12.33
N GLN A 331 -7.20 3.58 -12.86
CA GLN A 331 -7.46 2.13 -12.74
C GLN A 331 -6.78 1.48 -11.51
N GLY A 332 -6.33 2.28 -10.54
CA GLY A 332 -5.65 1.80 -9.33
C GLY A 332 -4.15 1.50 -9.53
N PRO A 333 -3.46 0.92 -8.54
CA PRO A 333 -2.01 0.67 -8.59
C PRO A 333 -1.60 -0.40 -9.63
N LEU A 334 -0.34 -0.39 -10.06
CA LEU A 334 0.17 -1.25 -11.14
C LEU A 334 0.58 -2.66 -10.69
N GLY A 335 0.72 -2.92 -9.38
CA GLY A 335 1.08 -4.26 -8.86
C GLY A 335 2.32 -4.88 -9.51
N THR A 336 3.26 -4.06 -9.99
CA THR A 336 4.51 -4.48 -10.63
C THR A 336 5.50 -4.97 -9.59
N ARG A 337 6.27 -6.03 -9.90
CA ARG A 337 7.16 -6.74 -8.96
C ARG A 337 8.65 -6.54 -9.22
N ILE A 338 8.98 -5.78 -10.26
CA ILE A 338 10.36 -5.63 -10.73
C ILE A 338 10.64 -4.14 -10.81
N ASP A 339 11.70 -3.70 -10.15
CA ASP A 339 12.22 -2.34 -10.32
C ASP A 339 13.40 -2.38 -11.29
N TYR A 340 13.35 -1.52 -12.30
CA TYR A 340 14.43 -1.35 -13.27
C TYR A 340 15.17 -0.03 -13.01
N PRO A 341 16.52 -0.04 -12.89
CA PRO A 341 17.27 1.19 -12.65
C PRO A 341 17.13 2.16 -13.83
N LEU A 342 16.81 3.43 -13.56
CA LEU A 342 16.75 4.50 -14.55
C LEU A 342 18.12 4.71 -15.21
N TYR A 343 19.20 4.52 -14.43
CA TYR A 343 20.58 4.58 -14.87
C TYR A 343 21.20 3.19 -14.88
N ALA A 344 20.77 2.35 -15.83
CA ALA A 344 21.38 1.04 -16.06
C ALA A 344 22.70 1.19 -16.84
N ASN A 345 23.71 0.39 -16.49
CA ASN A 345 24.85 0.25 -17.39
C ASN A 345 24.36 -0.35 -18.72
N PRO A 346 24.75 0.21 -19.87
CA PRO A 346 24.37 -0.35 -21.15
C PRO A 346 24.85 -1.80 -21.24
N ILE A 347 24.00 -2.67 -21.80
CA ILE A 347 24.37 -4.06 -22.05
C ILE A 347 25.58 -4.06 -22.99
N ASN A 348 26.64 -4.76 -22.60
CA ASN A 348 27.80 -4.94 -23.47
C ASN A 348 27.32 -5.66 -24.74
N PRO A 349 27.48 -5.05 -25.93
CA PRO A 349 27.01 -5.67 -27.17
C PRO A 349 27.87 -6.86 -27.64
N LEU A 350 28.96 -7.20 -26.94
CA LEU A 350 29.90 -8.28 -27.26
C LEU A 350 29.69 -9.52 -26.39
#